data_AF-A0A9E8LUN0-F1
#
_entry.id   AF-A0A9E8LUN0-F1
#
_cell.length_a   1.000
_cell.length_b   1.000
_cell.length_c   1.000
_cell.angle_alpha   90.00
_cell.angle_beta   90.00
_cell.angle_gamma   90.00
#
_symmetry.space_group_name_H-M   'P 1'
#
loop_
_entity.id
_entity.type
_entity.pdbx_description
1 polymer ?
#
loop_
_entity_poly.entity_id
_entity_poly.type
_entity_poly.pdbx_seq_one_letter_code
_entity_poly.pdbx_strand_id
1 'polypeptide(L)'
;MIGILFIFSLAGFTIYLLYEYNYIPHKKYTNEDFHIQTYISSVDQDNDGIDDQTYILESVRKYIETKPKYKSKYYESGYPDDEYAVCTDVVAFGLLGAGYDLMKLVNEDYNIDVVDERIDFRRVANLKIFFENHAISLTTDVKNIEA
;
A
#
# COMPACT_ATOMS: atom_id res chain seq x y z
N MET A 1 18.58 24.97 42.35
CA MET A 1 17.46 24.00 42.33
C MET A 1 16.49 24.26 41.17
N ILE A 2 15.96 25.48 41.01
CA ILE A 2 15.02 25.83 39.92
C ILE A 2 15.64 25.68 38.51
N GLY A 3 16.88 26.16 38.30
CA GLY A 3 17.54 26.03 36.99
C GLY A 3 17.79 24.58 36.56
N ILE A 4 18.01 23.68 37.52
CA ILE A 4 18.18 22.24 37.25
C ILE A 4 16.85 21.61 36.81
N LEU A 5 15.75 21.95 37.48
CA LEU A 5 14.40 21.50 37.12
C LEU A 5 13.99 21.97 35.71
N PHE A 6 14.38 23.19 35.33
CA PHE A 6 14.12 23.72 33.99
C PHE A 6 14.86 22.94 32.90
N ILE A 7 16.12 22.57 33.13
CA ILE A 7 16.92 21.76 32.19
C ILE A 7 16.28 20.37 31.98
N PHE A 8 15.85 19.70 33.05
CA PHE A 8 15.19 18.39 32.93
C PHE A 8 13.84 18.47 32.19
N SER A 9 13.06 19.52 32.45
CA SER A 9 11.82 19.80 31.72
C SER A 9 12.08 19.97 30.21
N LEU A 10 13.07 20.79 29.84
CA LEU A 10 13.42 21.05 28.44
C LEU A 10 13.93 19.78 27.75
N ALA A 11 14.77 18.99 28.43
CA ALA A 11 15.26 17.71 27.93
C ALA A 11 14.11 16.71 27.72
N GLY A 12 13.19 16.57 28.67
CA GLY A 12 12.02 15.71 28.56
C GLY A 12 11.10 16.11 27.40
N PHE A 13 10.84 17.41 27.24
CA PHE A 13 10.07 17.94 26.11
C PHE A 13 10.76 17.68 24.77
N THR A 14 12.09 17.86 24.70
CA THR A 14 12.87 17.58 23.48
C THR A 14 12.82 16.08 23.13
N ILE A 15 13.00 15.18 24.10
CA ILE A 15 12.89 13.73 23.90
C ILE A 15 11.48 13.36 23.43
N TYR A 16 10.44 13.96 24.02
CA TYR A 16 9.05 13.76 23.61
C TYR A 16 8.84 14.17 22.14
N LEU A 17 9.34 15.35 21.72
CA LEU A 17 9.26 15.78 20.33
C LEU A 17 10.03 14.83 19.40
N LEU A 18 11.25 14.41 19.77
CA LEU A 18 12.03 13.47 18.95
C LEU A 18 11.34 12.10 18.80
N TYR A 19 10.60 11.66 19.82
CA TYR A 19 9.77 10.46 19.75
C TYR A 19 8.56 10.67 18.83
N GLU A 20 7.76 11.72 19.03
CA GLU A 20 6.58 12.04 18.19
C GLU A 20 6.93 12.22 16.71
N TYR A 21 8.06 12.88 16.41
CA TYR A 21 8.53 13.09 15.03
C TYR A 21 9.28 11.88 14.45
N ASN A 22 9.25 10.72 15.12
CA ASN A 22 9.90 9.48 14.68
C ASN A 22 11.43 9.56 14.47
N TYR A 23 12.11 10.53 15.08
CA TYR A 23 13.58 10.56 15.11
C TYR A 23 14.15 9.48 16.05
N ILE A 24 13.44 9.19 17.14
CA ILE A 24 13.71 8.01 17.98
C ILE A 24 12.95 6.83 17.35
N PRO A 25 13.65 5.75 16.95
CA PRO A 25 12.98 4.59 16.37
C PRO A 25 11.94 4.00 17.32
N HIS A 26 10.72 3.84 16.83
CA HIS A 26 9.69 3.07 17.53
C HIS A 26 10.02 1.59 17.49
N LYS A 27 9.53 0.85 18.49
CA LYS A 27 9.63 -0.62 18.47
C LYS A 27 8.90 -1.15 17.23
N LYS A 28 9.65 -1.81 16.36
CA LYS A 28 9.14 -2.55 15.20
C LYS A 28 9.24 -4.03 15.51
N TYR A 29 8.34 -4.80 14.93
CA TYR A 29 8.35 -6.24 15.06
C TYR A 29 8.55 -6.87 13.69
N THR A 30 9.22 -8.02 13.66
CA THR A 30 9.35 -8.86 12.47
C THR A 30 8.50 -10.11 12.62
N ASN A 31 8.38 -10.90 11.56
CA ASN A 31 7.65 -12.17 11.61
C ASN A 31 8.25 -13.13 12.64
N GLU A 32 9.58 -13.09 12.83
CA GLU A 32 10.32 -13.90 13.79
C GLU A 32 9.90 -13.63 15.24
N ASP A 33 9.55 -12.40 15.60
CA ASP A 33 9.07 -12.04 16.95
C ASP A 33 7.77 -12.78 17.33
N PHE A 34 7.03 -13.26 16.32
CA PHE A 34 5.77 -13.98 16.46
C PHE A 34 5.85 -15.45 16.00
N HIS A 35 7.04 -15.93 15.64
CA HIS A 35 7.24 -17.26 15.04
C HIS A 35 6.41 -17.50 13.77
N ILE A 36 6.13 -16.43 13.02
CA ILE A 36 5.45 -16.49 11.73
C ILE A 36 6.52 -16.71 10.66
N GLN A 37 6.30 -17.66 9.75
CA GLN A 37 7.16 -17.77 8.58
C GLN A 37 6.77 -16.71 7.57
N THR A 38 7.75 -16.01 7.01
CA THR A 38 7.53 -15.10 5.88
C THR A 38 7.01 -15.93 4.72
N TYR A 39 5.77 -15.67 4.32
CA TYR A 39 5.24 -16.20 3.08
C TYR A 39 6.08 -15.68 1.91
N ILE A 40 6.30 -16.54 0.92
CA ILE A 40 6.99 -16.22 -0.33
C ILE A 40 6.08 -16.74 -1.42
N SER A 41 5.67 -15.87 -2.34
CA SER A 41 4.84 -16.28 -3.46
C SER A 41 5.59 -17.31 -4.33
N SER A 42 4.85 -18.29 -4.84
CA SER A 42 5.38 -19.22 -5.85
C SER A 42 5.41 -18.62 -7.27
N VAL A 43 4.93 -17.38 -7.41
CA VAL A 43 4.82 -16.65 -8.67
C VAL A 43 5.73 -15.42 -8.62
N ASP A 44 6.43 -15.23 -9.73
CA ASP A 44 7.23 -14.06 -10.10
C ASP A 44 6.81 -13.71 -11.54
N GLN A 45 5.88 -12.77 -11.66
CA GLN A 45 5.18 -12.48 -12.91
C GLN A 45 6.08 -11.81 -13.96
N ASP A 46 6.98 -10.92 -13.54
CA ASP A 46 7.88 -10.20 -14.44
C ASP A 46 9.27 -10.84 -14.56
N ASN A 47 9.53 -11.91 -13.81
CA ASN A 47 10.74 -12.73 -13.82
C ASN A 47 12.00 -11.94 -13.42
N ASP A 48 11.86 -11.00 -12.49
CA ASP A 48 12.97 -10.19 -12.00
C ASP A 48 13.72 -10.83 -10.82
N GLY A 49 13.23 -11.97 -10.32
CA GLY A 49 13.82 -12.75 -9.24
C GLY A 49 13.29 -12.39 -7.84
N ILE A 50 12.32 -11.48 -7.74
CA ILE A 50 11.58 -11.15 -6.52
C ILE A 50 10.17 -11.73 -6.65
N ASP A 51 9.68 -12.40 -5.60
CA ASP A 51 8.33 -12.96 -5.63
C ASP A 51 7.25 -11.85 -5.59
N ASP A 52 6.11 -12.10 -6.23
CA ASP A 52 5.05 -11.11 -6.39
C ASP A 52 4.57 -10.50 -5.06
N GLN A 53 4.50 -11.30 -3.99
CA GLN A 53 4.00 -10.80 -2.70
C GLN A 53 4.96 -9.79 -2.10
N THR A 54 6.26 -10.12 -2.11
CA THR A 54 7.31 -9.19 -1.67
C THR A 54 7.25 -7.92 -2.51
N TYR A 55 7.12 -8.06 -3.83
CA TYR A 55 7.22 -6.91 -4.71
C TYR A 55 6.00 -5.97 -4.65
N ILE A 56 4.80 -6.53 -4.47
CA ILE A 56 3.58 -5.74 -4.19
C ILE A 56 3.78 -4.90 -2.92
N LEU A 57 4.29 -5.50 -1.84
CA LEU A 57 4.51 -4.79 -0.56
C LEU A 57 5.52 -3.66 -0.71
N GLU A 58 6.64 -3.91 -1.37
CA GLU A 58 7.69 -2.91 -1.61
C GLU A 58 7.19 -1.77 -2.50
N SER A 59 6.43 -2.09 -3.55
CA SER A 59 5.86 -1.11 -4.47
C SER A 59 4.82 -0.22 -3.79
N VAL A 60 3.96 -0.79 -2.95
CA VAL A 60 3.03 -0.03 -2.11
C VAL A 60 3.79 0.89 -1.16
N ARG A 61 4.82 0.40 -0.47
CA ARG A 61 5.65 1.21 0.45
C ARG A 61 6.29 2.39 -0.27
N LYS A 62 6.92 2.14 -1.42
CA LYS A 62 7.54 3.17 -2.26
C LYS A 62 6.51 4.21 -2.72
N TYR A 63 5.30 3.78 -3.09
CA TYR A 63 4.25 4.71 -3.50
C TYR A 63 3.77 5.59 -2.34
N ILE A 64 3.47 5.01 -1.16
CA ILE A 64 2.99 5.80 -0.01
C ILE A 64 4.06 6.71 0.58
N GLU A 65 5.35 6.41 0.41
CA GLU A 65 6.46 7.29 0.78
C GLU A 65 6.45 8.63 0.03
N THR A 66 5.79 8.69 -1.14
CA THR A 66 5.55 9.95 -1.87
C THR A 66 4.54 10.87 -1.16
N LYS A 67 3.87 10.37 -0.12
CA LYS A 67 2.85 11.07 0.68
C LYS A 67 1.73 11.68 -0.16
N PRO A 68 1.04 10.85 -0.97
CA PRO A 68 -0.03 11.36 -1.81
C PRO A 68 -1.18 11.91 -0.96
N LYS A 69 -1.81 12.98 -1.45
CA LYS A 69 -2.97 13.63 -0.86
C LYS A 69 -4.23 13.07 -1.49
N TYR A 70 -5.20 12.70 -0.66
CA TYR A 70 -6.45 12.16 -1.18
C TYR A 70 -7.23 13.18 -2.00
N LYS A 71 -7.45 12.92 -3.29
CA LYS A 71 -8.29 13.74 -4.18
C LYS A 71 -8.73 12.93 -5.39
N SER A 72 -10.03 12.96 -5.68
CA SER A 72 -10.56 12.40 -6.92
C SER A 72 -10.24 13.32 -8.10
N LYS A 73 -9.36 12.86 -9.01
CA LYS A 73 -8.92 13.57 -10.22
C LYS A 73 -8.78 12.58 -11.38
N TYR A 74 -9.15 12.99 -12.60
CA TYR A 74 -8.91 12.23 -13.83
C TYR A 74 -7.50 12.49 -14.37
N TYR A 75 -6.84 11.46 -14.89
CA TYR A 75 -5.51 11.56 -15.50
C TYR A 75 -5.54 10.97 -16.91
N GLU A 76 -5.02 11.70 -17.89
CA GLU A 76 -4.96 11.26 -19.29
C GLU A 76 -4.03 10.04 -19.50
N SER A 77 -3.06 9.85 -18.61
CA SER A 77 -2.21 8.65 -18.53
C SER A 77 -2.90 7.47 -17.84
N GLY A 78 -4.06 7.68 -17.24
CA GLY A 78 -4.71 6.75 -16.31
C GLY A 78 -4.14 6.81 -14.88
N TYR A 79 -2.81 6.77 -14.76
CA TYR A 79 -2.11 6.84 -13.48
C TYR A 79 -1.84 8.27 -13.01
N PRO A 80 -1.90 8.55 -11.69
CA PRO A 80 -1.47 9.82 -11.13
C PRO A 80 -0.01 10.15 -11.42
N ASP A 81 0.24 11.39 -11.83
CA ASP A 81 1.55 11.97 -12.10
C ASP A 81 1.87 13.19 -11.21
N ASP A 82 1.06 13.40 -10.18
CA ASP A 82 1.16 14.51 -9.22
C ASP A 82 1.02 14.02 -7.78
N GLU A 83 0.83 14.96 -6.85
CA GLU A 83 0.72 14.66 -5.42
C GLU A 83 -0.65 14.08 -5.01
N TYR A 84 -1.58 13.83 -5.94
CA TYR A 84 -2.93 13.39 -5.61
C TYR A 84 -3.15 11.91 -5.89
N ALA A 85 -4.03 11.29 -5.12
CA ALA A 85 -4.39 9.88 -5.27
C ALA A 85 -5.76 9.56 -4.69
N VAL A 86 -6.26 8.36 -4.99
CA VAL A 86 -7.37 7.69 -4.31
C VAL A 86 -6.94 6.30 -3.81
N CYS A 87 -7.84 5.60 -3.11
CA CYS A 87 -7.53 4.29 -2.52
C CYS A 87 -7.11 3.24 -3.56
N THR A 88 -7.69 3.28 -4.75
CA THR A 88 -7.41 2.35 -5.85
C THR A 88 -6.03 2.55 -6.46
N ASP A 89 -5.46 3.76 -6.40
CA ASP A 89 -4.10 4.02 -6.90
C ASP A 89 -3.05 3.24 -6.09
N VAL A 90 -3.25 3.08 -4.78
CA VAL A 90 -2.37 2.27 -3.92
C VAL A 90 -2.36 0.81 -4.38
N VAL A 91 -3.54 0.27 -4.70
CA VAL A 91 -3.67 -1.11 -5.22
C VAL A 91 -3.04 -1.23 -6.60
N ALA A 92 -3.31 -0.27 -7.49
CA ALA A 92 -2.81 -0.28 -8.85
C ALA A 92 -1.28 -0.18 -8.92
N PHE A 93 -0.64 0.67 -8.11
CA PHE A 93 0.83 0.75 -8.05
C PHE A 93 1.47 -0.47 -7.37
N GLY A 94 0.80 -1.08 -6.39
CA GLY A 94 1.25 -2.34 -5.81
C GLY A 94 1.31 -3.45 -6.85
N LEU A 95 0.23 -3.64 -7.60
CA LEU A 95 0.14 -4.66 -8.65
C LEU A 95 1.06 -4.35 -9.83
N LEU A 96 1.13 -3.10 -10.27
CA LEU A 96 1.98 -2.68 -11.39
C LEU A 96 3.45 -2.95 -11.12
N GLY A 97 3.89 -2.78 -9.86
CA GLY A 97 5.24 -3.11 -9.43
C GLY A 97 5.58 -4.58 -9.64
N ALA A 98 4.67 -5.49 -9.32
CA ALA A 98 4.82 -6.93 -9.58
C ALA A 98 4.44 -7.35 -11.02
N GLY A 99 4.48 -6.44 -11.99
CA GLY A 99 4.21 -6.76 -13.40
C GLY A 99 2.73 -6.89 -13.80
N TYR A 100 1.78 -6.63 -12.89
CA TYR A 100 0.34 -6.66 -13.18
C TYR A 100 -0.19 -5.25 -13.48
N ASP A 101 -0.32 -4.91 -14.76
CA ASP A 101 -0.94 -3.65 -15.19
C ASP A 101 -2.46 -3.70 -15.00
N LEU A 102 -2.93 -3.31 -13.82
CA LEU A 102 -4.35 -3.34 -13.44
C LEU A 102 -5.23 -2.52 -14.41
N MET A 103 -4.69 -1.45 -15.00
CA MET A 103 -5.41 -0.66 -16.00
C MET A 103 -5.76 -1.52 -17.22
N LYS A 104 -4.78 -2.25 -17.76
CA LYS A 104 -5.00 -3.17 -18.89
C LYS A 104 -5.88 -4.35 -18.50
N LEU A 105 -5.61 -4.98 -17.35
CA LEU A 105 -6.34 -6.16 -16.90
C LEU A 105 -7.85 -5.87 -16.74
N VAL A 106 -8.21 -4.73 -16.15
CA VAL A 106 -9.62 -4.33 -16.01
C VAL A 106 -10.25 -3.96 -17.35
N ASN A 107 -9.50 -3.32 -18.25
CA ASN A 107 -9.99 -2.97 -19.59
C ASN A 107 -10.27 -4.21 -20.46
N GLU A 108 -9.50 -5.28 -20.29
CA GLU A 108 -9.71 -6.56 -20.99
C GLU A 108 -10.90 -7.37 -20.45
N ASP A 109 -11.32 -7.15 -19.19
CA ASP A 109 -12.40 -7.88 -18.50
C ASP A 109 -13.82 -7.36 -18.82
N TYR A 110 -14.10 -7.08 -20.10
CA TYR A 110 -15.31 -6.39 -20.60
C TYR A 110 -16.64 -6.82 -19.94
N ASN A 111 -17.18 -5.98 -19.05
CA ASN A 111 -18.55 -6.13 -18.52
C ASN A 111 -19.19 -4.82 -17.98
N ILE A 112 -18.83 -3.65 -18.55
CA ILE A 112 -19.35 -2.33 -18.15
C ILE A 112 -19.92 -1.55 -19.34
N ASP A 113 -21.00 -0.80 -19.13
CA ASP A 113 -21.80 -0.14 -20.20
C ASP A 113 -21.04 0.95 -20.96
N VAL A 114 -20.08 1.62 -20.31
CA VAL A 114 -19.21 2.64 -20.92
C VAL A 114 -17.79 2.40 -20.43
N VAL A 115 -16.90 2.07 -21.35
CA VAL A 115 -15.50 1.74 -21.06
C VAL A 115 -14.63 2.98 -21.24
N ASP A 116 -13.88 3.32 -20.19
CA ASP A 116 -12.73 4.22 -20.21
C ASP A 116 -11.59 3.60 -19.40
N GLU A 117 -10.67 2.97 -20.12
CA GLU A 117 -9.46 2.34 -19.60
C GLU A 117 -8.71 3.21 -18.60
N ARG A 118 -8.69 4.54 -18.78
CA ARG A 118 -7.92 5.46 -17.92
C ARG A 118 -8.53 5.67 -16.53
N ILE A 119 -9.78 5.30 -16.32
CA ILE A 119 -10.48 5.56 -15.05
C ILE A 119 -11.14 4.33 -14.44
N ASP A 120 -11.44 3.30 -15.22
CA ASP A 120 -12.24 2.19 -14.74
C ASP A 120 -11.53 1.31 -13.71
N PHE A 121 -10.22 1.09 -13.86
CA PHE A 121 -9.39 0.45 -12.82
C PHE A 121 -9.29 1.28 -11.54
N ARG A 122 -9.71 2.55 -11.56
CA ARG A 122 -9.71 3.43 -10.39
C ARG A 122 -11.07 3.50 -9.71
N ARG A 123 -12.11 2.85 -10.26
CA ARG A 123 -13.45 2.78 -9.68
C ARG A 123 -13.60 1.54 -8.81
N VAL A 124 -13.92 1.74 -7.53
CA VAL A 124 -14.11 0.65 -6.56
C VAL A 124 -15.18 -0.36 -7.01
N ALA A 125 -16.28 0.10 -7.62
CA ALA A 125 -17.33 -0.79 -8.10
C ALA A 125 -16.84 -1.72 -9.22
N ASN A 126 -16.00 -1.22 -10.13
CA ASN A 126 -15.44 -2.00 -11.23
C ASN A 126 -14.40 -2.99 -10.70
N LEU A 127 -13.48 -2.52 -9.83
CA LEU A 127 -12.50 -3.39 -9.19
C LEU A 127 -13.15 -4.50 -8.36
N LYS A 128 -14.27 -4.22 -7.68
CA LYS A 128 -15.00 -5.24 -6.94
C LYS A 128 -15.43 -6.38 -7.87
N ILE A 129 -16.03 -6.07 -9.01
CA ILE A 129 -16.47 -7.08 -9.99
C ILE A 129 -15.26 -7.83 -10.55
N PHE A 130 -14.20 -7.11 -10.93
CA PHE A 130 -12.97 -7.71 -11.43
C PHE A 130 -12.38 -8.70 -10.42
N PHE A 131 -12.19 -8.31 -9.16
CA PHE A 131 -11.64 -9.20 -8.15
C PHE A 131 -12.59 -10.33 -7.74
N GLU A 132 -13.91 -10.16 -7.83
CA GLU A 132 -14.88 -11.26 -7.65
C GLU A 132 -14.71 -12.36 -8.72
N ASN A 133 -14.28 -12.01 -9.93
CA ASN A 133 -14.06 -12.94 -11.03
C ASN A 133 -12.64 -13.53 -11.06
N HIS A 134 -11.63 -12.78 -10.60
CA HIS A 134 -10.21 -13.10 -10.80
C HIS A 134 -9.42 -13.38 -9.52
N ALA A 135 -10.01 -13.18 -8.33
CA ALA A 135 -9.32 -13.38 -7.06
C ALA A 135 -10.12 -14.26 -6.09
N ILE A 136 -9.39 -14.86 -5.14
CA ILE A 136 -9.98 -15.62 -4.04
C ILE A 136 -10.31 -14.64 -2.91
N SER A 137 -11.57 -14.60 -2.49
CA SER A 137 -11.99 -13.82 -1.32
C SER A 137 -11.51 -14.50 -0.03
N LEU A 138 -10.60 -13.83 0.67
CA LEU A 138 -10.11 -14.28 1.98
C LEU A 138 -11.01 -13.77 3.11
N THR A 139 -10.97 -14.46 4.24
CA THR A 139 -11.68 -14.06 5.46
C THR A 139 -11.23 -12.67 5.93
N THR A 140 -12.19 -11.86 6.37
CA THR A 140 -11.92 -10.56 7.03
C THR A 140 -11.78 -10.71 8.55
N ASP A 141 -11.97 -11.91 9.10
CA ASP A 141 -11.72 -12.19 10.51
C ASP A 141 -10.22 -12.27 10.78
N VAL A 142 -9.69 -11.22 11.41
CA VAL A 142 -8.28 -11.11 11.79
C VAL A 142 -7.82 -12.14 12.84
N LYS A 143 -8.75 -12.90 13.44
CA LYS A 143 -8.42 -14.02 14.34
C LYS A 143 -8.30 -15.35 13.59
N ASN A 144 -8.80 -15.42 12.37
CA ASN A 144 -8.67 -16.60 11.53
C ASN A 144 -7.28 -16.56 10.87
N ILE A 145 -6.31 -17.15 11.56
CA ILE A 145 -4.90 -17.24 11.14
C ILE A 145 -4.56 -18.57 10.47
N GLU A 146 -5.57 -19.43 10.25
CA GLU A 146 -5.40 -20.67 9.50
C GLU A 146 -5.41 -20.34 8.00
N ALA A 147 -4.28 -20.63 7.34
CA ALA A 147 -4.13 -20.55 5.88
C ALA A 147 -4.44 -21.91 5.24
#